data_AF-A0A3R7AGH8-F1
#
_entry.id   AF-A0A3R7AGH8-F1
#
_cell.length_a   1.000
_cell.length_b   1.000
_cell.length_c   1.000
_cell.angle_alpha   90.00
_cell.angle_beta   90.00
_cell.angle_gamma   90.00
#
_symmetry.space_group_name_H-M   'P 1'
#
loop_
_entity.id
_entity.type
_entity.pdbx_description
1 polymer ?
#
loop_
_entity_poly.entity_id
_entity_poly.type
_entity_poly.pdbx_seq_one_letter_code
_entity_poly.pdbx_strand_id
1 'polypeptide(L)' 'MSSIQDYMIHRFIKERNGKATLEEILKALSRSKEDERLINEKIRMMERFGMITVKGNVVTIK' A
#
# COMPACT_ATOMS: atom_id res chain seq x y z
N MET A 1 -5.04 11.50 -14.08
CA MET A 1 -4.20 10.29 -13.96
C MET A 1 -3.92 10.09 -12.48
N SER A 2 -4.28 8.93 -11.91
CA SER A 2 -3.93 8.64 -10.51
C SER A 2 -2.39 8.58 -10.41
N SER A 3 -1.81 9.44 -9.58
CA SER A 3 -0.37 9.54 -9.28
C SER A 3 0.18 8.25 -8.69
N ILE A 4 -0.63 7.57 -7.89
CA ILE A 4 -0.27 6.33 -7.19
C ILE A 4 -0.64 5.14 -8.07
N GLN A 5 0.32 4.27 -8.35
CA GLN A 5 0.07 3.01 -9.05
C GLN A 5 0.30 1.81 -8.12
N ASP A 6 -0.39 0.70 -8.39
CA ASP A 6 -0.37 -0.49 -7.52
C ASP A 6 1.05 -1.08 -7.41
N TYR A 7 1.82 -1.00 -8.51
CA TYR A 7 3.21 -1.45 -8.54
C TYR A 7 4.10 -0.67 -7.55
N MET A 8 3.78 0.59 -7.25
CA MET A 8 4.56 1.41 -6.31
C MET A 8 4.39 0.92 -4.88
N ILE A 9 3.14 0.61 -4.49
CA ILE A 9 2.81 0.05 -3.17
C ILE A 9 3.45 -1.33 -3.02
N HIS A 10 3.27 -2.20 -4.03
CA HIS A 10 3.86 -3.53 -4.03
C HIS A 10 5.39 -3.48 -3.95
N ARG A 11 6.04 -2.63 -4.76
CA ARG A 11 7.50 -2.45 -4.73
C ARG A 11 7.98 -1.99 -3.37
N PHE A 12 7.32 -0.99 -2.78
CA PHE A 12 7.66 -0.47 -1.46
C PHE A 12 7.64 -1.55 -0.38
N ILE A 13 6.59 -2.38 -0.34
CA ILE A 13 6.48 -3.47 0.63
C ILE A 13 7.55 -4.55 0.36
N LYS A 14 7.83 -4.86 -0.91
CA LYS A 14 8.83 -5.85 -1.32
C LYS A 14 10.25 -5.44 -0.90
N GLU A 15 10.62 -4.18 -1.08
CA GLU A 15 11.92 -3.63 -0.68
C GLU A 15 12.12 -3.63 0.85
N ARG A 16 11.04 -3.78 1.64
CA ARG A 16 11.05 -3.89 3.10
C ARG A 16 10.86 -5.32 3.60
N ASN A 17 11.49 -6.30 2.94
CA ASN A 17 11.38 -7.73 3.27
C ASN A 17 9.92 -8.25 3.20
N GLY A 18 9.12 -7.71 2.28
CA GLY A 18 7.74 -8.16 2.07
C GLY A 18 6.74 -7.68 3.12
N LYS A 19 7.12 -6.74 4.01
CA LYS A 19 6.25 -6.27 5.09
C LYS A 19 6.44 -4.76 5.33
N ALA A 20 5.33 -4.04 5.51
CA ALA A 20 5.34 -2.63 5.90
C ALA A 20 4.07 -2.29 6.70
N THR A 21 4.05 -1.18 7.42
CA THR A 21 2.81 -0.67 8.02
C THR A 21 2.05 0.26 7.05
N LEU A 22 0.74 0.41 7.23
CA LEU A 22 -0.05 1.39 6.47
C LEU A 22 0.53 2.80 6.64
N GLU A 23 0.91 3.16 7.86
CA GLU A 23 1.54 4.45 8.15
C GLU A 23 2.84 4.67 7.39
N GLU A 24 3.67 3.65 7.24
CA GLU A 24 4.92 3.73 6.48
C GLU A 24 4.65 3.93 4.99
N ILE A 25 3.67 3.20 4.43
CA ILE A 25 3.28 3.33 3.03
C ILE A 25 2.71 4.72 2.77
N LEU A 26 1.82 5.19 3.65
CA LEU A 26 1.22 6.53 3.55
C LEU A 26 2.29 7.62 3.66
N LYS A 27 3.19 7.56 4.64
CA LYS A 27 4.28 8.54 4.79
C LYS A 27 5.22 8.58 3.59
N ALA A 28 5.47 7.43 2.95
CA ALA A 28 6.41 7.34 1.84
C ALA A 28 5.80 7.75 0.50
N LEU A 29 4.53 7.40 0.26
CA LEU A 29 3.90 7.53 -1.05
C LEU A 29 2.88 8.67 -1.12
N SER A 30 2.28 9.08 0.00
CA SER A 30 1.33 10.17 0.02
C SER A 30 2.00 11.54 -0.02
N ARG A 31 1.53 12.43 -0.90
CA ARG A 31 1.89 13.86 -0.91
C ARG A 31 0.68 14.76 -0.63
N SER A 32 -0.51 14.17 -0.49
CA SER A 32 -1.78 14.87 -0.35
C SER A 32 -2.83 13.98 0.30
N LYS A 33 -3.90 14.56 0.84
CA LYS A 33 -5.06 13.80 1.35
C LYS A 33 -5.72 12.92 0.27
N GLU A 34 -5.61 13.32 -0.99
CA GLU A 34 -6.11 12.53 -2.12
C GLU A 34 -5.27 11.26 -2.32
N ASP A 35 -3.93 11.37 -2.25
CA ASP A 35 -3.04 10.21 -2.32
C ASP A 35 -3.29 9.25 -1.16
N GLU A 36 -3.53 9.74 0.06
CA GLU A 36 -3.87 8.88 1.21
C GLU A 36 -5.12 8.04 0.92
N ARG A 37 -6.16 8.68 0.37
CA ARG A 37 -7.40 7.99 0.01
C ARG A 37 -7.16 6.94 -1.07
N LEU A 38 -6.41 7.29 -2.13
CA LEU A 38 -6.08 6.39 -3.23
C LEU A 38 -5.24 5.20 -2.77
N ILE A 39 -4.23 5.42 -1.92
CA ILE A 39 -3.40 4.35 -1.34
C ILE A 39 -4.27 3.37 -0.54
N ASN A 40 -5.16 3.89 0.31
CA ASN A 40 -6.06 3.05 1.10
C ASN A 40 -7.02 2.24 0.22
N GLU A 41 -7.60 2.85 -0.82
CA GLU A 41 -8.47 2.15 -1.78
C GLU A 41 -7.71 1.04 -2.53
N LYS A 42 -6.47 1.31 -2.94
CA LYS A 42 -5.62 0.33 -3.63
C LYS A 42 -5.20 -0.83 -2.74
N ILE A 43 -4.78 -0.56 -1.50
CA ILE A 43 -4.47 -1.62 -0.54
C ILE A 43 -5.69 -2.54 -0.32
N ARG A 44 -6.89 -1.96 -0.15
CA ARG A 44 -8.13 -2.76 -0.05
C ARG A 44 -8.43 -3.57 -1.30
N MET A 45 -8.09 -3.07 -2.49
CA MET A 45 -8.22 -3.85 -3.73
C MET A 45 -7.21 -4.98 -3.78
N MET A 46 -5.93 -4.69 -3.57
CA MET A 46 -4.84 -5.67 -3.56
C MET A 46 -5.09 -6.79 -2.53
N GLU A 47 -5.63 -6.46 -1.36
CA GLU A 47 -6.02 -7.44 -0.35
C GLU A 47 -7.16 -8.34 -0.86
N ARG A 48 -8.22 -7.75 -1.44
CA ARG A 48 -9.35 -8.49 -2.01
C ARG A 48 -8.93 -9.43 -3.15
N PHE A 49 -7.95 -9.02 -3.96
CA PHE A 49 -7.37 -9.86 -5.02
C PHE A 49 -6.31 -10.84 -4.51
N GLY A 50 -6.00 -10.85 -3.21
CA GLY A 50 -5.07 -11.79 -2.60
C GLY A 50 -3.58 -11.51 -2.88
N MET A 51 -3.24 -10.31 -3.36
CA MET A 51 -1.85 -9.89 -3.60
C MET A 51 -1.09 -9.58 -2.31
N ILE A 52 -1.83 -9.09 -1.30
CA ILE A 52 -1.31 -8.73 0.01
C ILE A 52 -2.26 -9.23 1.09
N THR A 53 -1.79 -9.26 2.34
CA THR A 53 -2.60 -9.51 3.52
C THR A 53 -2.46 -8.32 4.47
N VAL A 54 -3.59 -7.80 4.95
CA VAL A 54 -3.61 -6.73 5.96
C VAL A 54 -4.03 -7.31 7.31
N LYS A 55 -3.20 -7.13 8.33
CA LYS A 55 -3.50 -7.50 9.72
C LYS A 55 -3.33 -6.27 10.60
N GLY A 56 -4.45 -5.65 10.96
CA GLY A 56 -4.43 -4.37 11.68
C GLY A 56 -3.71 -3.29 10.86
N ASN A 57 -2.60 -2.78 11.37
CA ASN A 57 -1.77 -1.77 10.70
C ASN A 57 -0.71 -2.37 9.75
N VAL A 58 -0.58 -3.70 9.71
CA VAL A 58 0.53 -4.38 9.02
C VAL A 58 0.07 -4.92 7.68
N VAL A 59 0.80 -4.58 6.62
CA VAL A 59 0.61 -5.05 5.25
C VAL A 59 1.76 -5.99 4.88
N THR A 60 1.45 -7.18 4.39
CA THR A 60 2.44 -8.19 3.97
C THR A 60 2.14 -8.67 2.55
N ILE A 61 3.16 -8.81 1.70
CA ILE A 61 3.02 -9.44 0.38
C ILE A 61 2.81 -10.95 0.56
N LYS A 62 1.97 -11.54 -0.29
CA LYS A 62 1.79 -12.99 -0.38
C LYS A 62 2.80 -13.66 -1.30
#